data_AF-A0A2S4PRC6-F1
#
_entry.id   AF-A0A2S4PRC6-F1
#
_cell.length_a   1.000
_cell.length_b   1.000
_cell.length_c   1.000
_cell.angle_alpha   90.00
_cell.angle_beta   90.00
_cell.angle_gamma   90.00
#
_symmetry.space_group_name_H-M   'P 1'
#
loop_
_entity.id
_entity.type
_entity.pdbx_description
1 polymer ?
#
loop_
_entity_poly.entity_id
_entity_poly.type
_entity_poly.pdbx_seq_one_letter_code
_entity_poly.pdbx_strand_id
1 'polypeptide(L)'
;MPYLNTNIYIFIQDNGLNLNQLISPKLMVTVDANHPSITTGISAHDRALTCTLLASCTAAIASESKNDKISKVSLFRRPGHVFPLRAQQGLTRKRRGHTEAVLEFCRLANLPMVGVISELVDGGVEVEGKAERKEPGMLRGEECLKFGKKWGLMCCSIEDLVNWIEKNEGDLEKT
;
A
#
# COMPACT_ATOMS: atom_id res chain seq x y z
N MET A 1 23.99 -10.94 8.95
CA MET A 1 23.06 -10.22 8.05
C MET A 1 22.54 -9.00 8.80
N PRO A 2 23.05 -7.78 8.57
CA PRO A 2 22.60 -6.64 9.36
C PRO A 2 21.20 -6.23 8.92
N TYR A 3 20.34 -6.10 9.91
CA TYR A 3 18.93 -5.79 9.84
C TYR A 3 18.69 -4.45 9.13
N LEU A 4 18.03 -4.50 7.97
CA LEU A 4 17.49 -3.32 7.28
C LEU A 4 16.35 -2.74 8.11
N ASN A 5 16.66 -1.69 8.86
CA ASN A 5 15.72 -0.75 9.49
C ASN A 5 15.02 0.12 8.43
N THR A 6 14.40 -0.51 7.43
CA THR A 6 13.63 0.21 6.42
C THR A 6 12.27 0.49 7.01
N ASN A 7 11.96 1.76 7.29
CA ASN A 7 10.59 2.15 7.53
C ASN A 7 9.83 1.96 6.21
N ILE A 8 8.87 1.07 6.26
CA ILE A 8 8.07 0.58 5.14
C ILE A 8 6.79 1.42 5.06
N TYR A 9 6.40 1.88 3.87
CA TYR A 9 5.24 2.77 3.67
C TYR A 9 4.36 2.31 2.50
N ILE A 10 3.03 2.38 2.68
CA ILE A 10 2.01 1.93 1.71
C ILE A 10 0.81 2.87 1.73
N PHE A 11 0.16 3.14 0.59
CA PHE A 11 -1.09 3.92 0.50
C PHE A 11 -2.34 3.06 0.76
N ILE A 12 -3.34 3.58 1.49
CA ILE A 12 -4.76 3.17 1.42
C ILE A 12 -5.57 4.40 0.98
N GLN A 13 -6.51 4.24 0.05
CA GLN A 13 -7.65 5.14 -0.08
C GLN A 13 -8.84 4.48 0.60
N ASP A 14 -9.21 4.96 1.79
CA ASP A 14 -10.46 4.53 2.43
C ASP A 14 -11.56 5.53 2.05
N ASN A 15 -12.50 5.08 1.22
CA ASN A 15 -13.76 5.77 0.97
C ASN A 15 -14.82 5.19 1.91
N GLY A 16 -14.64 5.49 3.20
CA GLY A 16 -15.65 5.42 4.26
C GLY A 16 -16.16 4.03 4.62
N LEU A 17 -15.75 3.50 5.79
CA LEU A 17 -16.55 2.61 6.64
C LEU A 17 -16.03 2.62 8.10
N ASN A 18 -16.89 2.17 9.02
CA ASN A 18 -16.86 2.41 10.47
C ASN A 18 -15.63 1.82 11.22
N LEU A 19 -15.01 2.62 12.10
CA LEU A 19 -13.66 2.44 12.69
C LEU A 19 -13.55 1.51 13.92
N ASN A 20 -14.56 0.70 14.25
CA ASN A 20 -14.62 0.06 15.58
C ASN A 20 -14.28 -1.43 15.68
N GLN A 21 -13.72 -2.07 14.64
CA GLN A 21 -13.20 -3.43 14.78
C GLN A 21 -12.02 -3.63 13.85
N LEU A 22 -10.77 -3.59 14.33
CA LEU A 22 -9.65 -4.17 13.59
C LEU A 22 -8.44 -4.46 14.49
N ILE A 23 -8.01 -5.70 14.40
CA ILE A 23 -6.62 -6.13 14.57
C ILE A 23 -5.83 -5.42 13.43
N SER A 24 -5.47 -4.14 13.61
CA SER A 24 -5.26 -3.19 12.50
C SER A 24 -3.81 -3.06 12.00
N PRO A 25 -3.60 -2.75 10.70
CA PRO A 25 -2.32 -2.22 10.22
C PRO A 25 -2.00 -0.89 10.93
N LYS A 26 -0.72 -0.63 11.23
CA LYS A 26 -0.35 0.59 11.95
C LYS A 26 -0.35 1.78 10.99
N LEU A 27 -1.44 2.54 11.03
CA LEU A 27 -1.59 3.81 10.33
C LEU A 27 -0.58 4.83 10.86
N MET A 28 0.05 5.55 9.93
CA MET A 28 0.93 6.67 10.24
C MET A 28 0.23 8.01 9.95
N VAL A 29 0.85 9.11 10.37
CA VAL A 29 0.37 10.45 9.99
C VAL A 29 0.28 10.55 8.46
N THR A 30 -0.84 11.06 7.97
CA THR A 30 -1.07 11.24 6.53
C THR A 30 -0.12 12.29 5.96
N VAL A 31 0.19 12.18 4.67
CA VAL A 31 1.19 13.02 4.01
C VAL A 31 0.73 13.47 2.63
N ASP A 32 1.25 14.64 2.22
CA ASP A 32 1.31 15.07 0.82
C ASP A 32 2.76 15.40 0.47
N ALA A 33 3.12 15.26 -0.80
CA ALA A 33 4.38 15.77 -1.31
C ALA A 33 4.51 17.28 -1.05
N ASN A 34 5.66 17.69 -0.52
CA ASN A 34 6.03 19.09 -0.48
C ASN A 34 6.77 19.46 -1.78
N HIS A 35 6.00 19.66 -2.85
CA HIS A 35 6.54 19.97 -4.18
C HIS A 35 5.78 21.14 -4.81
N PRO A 36 6.43 22.03 -5.59
CA PRO A 36 5.75 23.19 -6.18
C PRO A 36 4.58 22.87 -7.12
N SER A 37 4.58 21.68 -7.73
CA SER A 37 3.47 21.24 -8.61
C SER A 37 2.26 20.70 -7.86
N ILE A 38 2.35 20.51 -6.53
CA ILE A 38 1.23 20.04 -5.72
C ILE A 38 0.28 21.19 -5.46
N THR A 39 -1.00 20.93 -5.68
CA THR A 39 -2.07 21.90 -5.46
C THR A 39 -2.78 21.59 -4.15
N THR A 40 -3.86 20.82 -4.20
CA THR A 40 -4.68 20.46 -3.04
C THR A 40 -4.23 19.15 -2.39
N GLY A 41 -3.37 18.35 -3.04
CA GLY A 41 -2.91 17.06 -2.51
C GLY A 41 -3.80 15.86 -2.88
N ILE A 42 -5.09 16.08 -3.11
CA ILE A 42 -6.07 14.98 -3.33
C ILE A 42 -6.15 14.48 -4.78
N SER A 43 -5.69 15.27 -5.75
CA SER A 43 -5.76 14.91 -7.17
C SER A 43 -5.00 13.60 -7.46
N ALA A 44 -5.35 12.91 -8.55
CA ALA A 44 -4.62 11.71 -8.95
C ALA A 44 -3.13 12.00 -9.17
N HIS A 45 -2.82 13.14 -9.79
CA HIS A 45 -1.46 13.63 -9.98
C HIS A 45 -0.74 13.85 -8.63
N ASP A 46 -1.39 14.54 -7.70
CA ASP A 46 -0.76 14.93 -6.43
C ASP A 46 -0.49 13.72 -5.53
N ARG A 47 -1.45 12.79 -5.46
CA ARG A 47 -1.30 11.52 -4.73
C ARG A 47 -0.24 10.62 -5.38
N ALA A 48 -0.21 10.53 -6.71
CA ALA A 48 0.80 9.76 -7.42
C ALA A 48 2.22 10.31 -7.17
N LEU A 49 2.41 11.64 -7.24
CA LEU A 49 3.70 12.27 -6.95
C LEU A 49 4.13 12.01 -5.50
N THR A 50 3.20 12.07 -4.56
CA THR A 50 3.45 11.73 -3.16
C THR A 50 3.93 10.28 -3.00
N CYS A 51 3.28 9.32 -3.67
CA CYS A 51 3.69 7.91 -3.66
C CYS A 51 5.07 7.70 -4.29
N THR A 52 5.36 8.34 -5.41
CA THR A 52 6.67 8.29 -6.08
C THR A 52 7.77 8.84 -5.18
N LEU A 53 7.54 9.96 -4.50
CA LEU A 53 8.50 10.52 -3.54
C LEU A 53 8.73 9.59 -2.35
N LEU A 54 7.69 8.94 -1.83
CA LEU A 54 7.83 7.92 -0.77
C LEU A 54 8.74 6.77 -1.24
N ALA A 55 8.52 6.24 -2.45
CA ALA A 55 9.34 5.19 -3.03
C ALA A 55 10.81 5.62 -3.18
N SER A 56 11.07 6.80 -3.75
CA SER A 56 12.42 7.35 -3.93
C SER A 56 13.17 7.55 -2.61
N CYS A 57 12.48 7.99 -1.56
CA CYS A 57 13.08 8.17 -0.24
C CYS A 57 13.57 6.84 0.36
N THR A 58 12.82 5.75 0.17
CA THR A 58 13.19 4.43 0.68
C THR A 58 14.38 3.82 -0.06
N ALA A 59 14.45 4.00 -1.39
CA ALA A 59 15.60 3.57 -2.18
C ALA A 59 16.90 4.26 -1.71
N ALA A 60 16.83 5.55 -1.39
CA ALA A 60 17.96 6.33 -0.90
C ALA A 60 18.34 6.08 0.58
N ILE A 61 17.59 5.28 1.34
CA ILE A 61 17.97 4.88 2.72
C ILE A 61 18.89 3.65 2.70
N ALA A 62 18.93 2.89 1.61
CA ALA A 62 19.88 1.78 1.43
C ALA A 62 21.35 2.27 1.24
N SER A 63 21.56 3.56 0.94
CA SER A 63 22.88 4.21 0.90
C SER A 63 23.10 5.01 2.19
N GLU A 64 23.96 4.52 3.07
CA GLU A 64 24.16 4.98 4.47
C GLU A 64 24.83 6.37 4.64
N SER A 65 24.30 7.45 4.07
CA SER A 65 24.75 8.80 4.45
C SER A 65 23.84 9.42 5.52
N LYS A 66 24.35 9.52 6.75
CA LYS A 66 23.61 10.09 7.91
C LYS A 66 23.20 11.57 7.73
N ASN A 67 23.84 12.31 6.82
CA ASN A 67 23.55 13.73 6.58
C ASN A 67 22.27 13.97 5.75
N ASP A 68 21.70 12.96 5.10
CA ASP A 68 20.50 13.11 4.24
C ASP A 68 19.16 13.04 5.01
N LYS A 69 19.18 12.70 6.31
CA LYS A 69 17.95 12.49 7.09
C LYS A 69 17.15 13.78 7.34
N ILE A 70 17.82 14.92 7.48
CA ILE A 70 17.16 16.22 7.74
C ILE A 70 16.50 16.76 6.46
N SER A 71 17.07 16.48 5.29
CA SER A 71 16.54 16.88 3.97
C SER A 71 15.29 16.09 3.55
N LYS A 72 15.11 14.85 4.03
CA LYS A 72 13.99 13.99 3.61
C LYS A 72 12.68 14.25 4.37
N VAL A 73 12.72 14.82 5.57
CA VAL A 73 11.50 15.15 6.34
C VAL A 73 10.74 16.32 5.71
N SER A 74 11.46 17.28 5.14
CA SER A 74 10.90 18.45 4.46
C SER A 74 10.24 18.14 3.11
N LEU A 75 10.44 16.92 2.57
CA LEU A 75 9.79 16.46 1.34
C LEU A 75 8.30 16.19 1.49
N PHE A 76 7.77 16.16 2.73
CA PHE A 76 6.37 15.84 2.98
C PHE A 76 5.70 16.83 3.92
N ARG A 77 4.51 17.29 3.53
CA ARG A 77 3.58 18.03 4.38
C ARG A 77 2.77 17.04 5.23
N ARG A 78 2.41 17.45 6.44
CA ARG A 78 1.65 16.65 7.42
C ARG A 78 0.63 17.56 8.12
N PRO A 79 -0.66 17.18 8.21
CA PRO A 79 -1.29 16.02 7.55
C PRO A 79 -1.34 16.18 6.01
N GLY A 80 -1.86 15.16 5.32
CA GLY A 80 -2.13 15.17 3.87
C GLY A 80 -3.14 14.09 3.46
N HIS A 81 -3.12 13.68 2.19
CA HIS A 81 -4.16 12.84 1.56
C HIS A 81 -3.69 11.41 1.22
N VAL A 82 -2.39 11.14 1.32
CA VAL A 82 -1.84 9.78 1.24
C VAL A 82 -1.72 9.22 2.66
N PHE A 83 -2.16 7.98 2.86
CA PHE A 83 -2.20 7.29 4.15
C PHE A 83 -1.08 6.24 4.23
N PRO A 84 0.10 6.53 4.81
CA PRO A 84 1.16 5.55 4.90
C PRO A 84 0.83 4.48 5.95
N LEU A 85 0.95 3.21 5.56
CA LEU A 85 0.91 2.06 6.47
C LEU A 85 2.30 1.49 6.70
N ARG A 86 2.52 1.02 7.92
CA ARG A 86 3.73 0.27 8.28
C ARG A 86 3.44 -1.22 8.37
N ALA A 87 4.12 -2.02 7.54
CA ALA A 87 4.07 -3.48 7.63
C ALA A 87 4.82 -4.02 8.85
N GLN A 88 4.49 -5.25 9.22
CA GLN A 88 5.25 -5.98 10.26
C GLN A 88 6.56 -6.55 9.70
N GLN A 89 7.59 -6.61 10.57
CA GLN A 89 8.81 -7.35 10.28
C GLN A 89 8.48 -8.83 10.13
N GLY A 90 8.93 -9.45 9.03
CA GLY A 90 8.54 -10.80 8.63
C GLY A 90 7.40 -10.85 7.60
N LEU A 91 6.83 -9.70 7.22
CA LEU A 91 5.88 -9.54 6.11
C LEU A 91 4.74 -10.59 6.13
N THR A 92 4.41 -11.20 4.99
CA THR A 92 3.20 -12.03 4.83
C THR A 92 3.22 -13.26 5.72
N ARG A 93 4.41 -13.76 6.04
CA ARG A 93 4.61 -14.87 6.96
C ARG A 93 4.34 -14.49 8.42
N LYS A 94 4.46 -13.20 8.77
CA LYS A 94 4.07 -12.69 10.10
C LYS A 94 2.61 -12.26 10.16
N ARG A 95 2.13 -11.56 9.12
CA ARG A 95 0.75 -11.09 9.01
C ARG A 95 0.27 -11.22 7.56
N ARG A 96 -0.75 -12.04 7.34
CA ARG A 96 -1.38 -12.26 6.02
C ARG A 96 -2.32 -11.11 5.63
N GLY A 97 -1.77 -9.91 5.46
CA GLY A 97 -2.51 -8.71 5.07
C GLY A 97 -2.01 -8.11 3.75
N HIS A 98 -2.84 -7.28 3.09
CA HIS A 98 -2.48 -6.59 1.85
C HIS A 98 -1.25 -5.67 2.01
N THR A 99 -1.10 -5.06 3.19
CA THR A 99 0.07 -4.27 3.59
C THR A 99 1.35 -5.09 3.42
N GLU A 100 1.40 -6.29 3.96
CA GLU A 100 2.58 -7.14 3.86
C GLU A 100 2.73 -7.71 2.45
N ALA A 101 1.62 -8.13 1.83
CA ALA A 101 1.63 -8.75 0.51
C ALA A 101 2.20 -7.85 -0.59
N VAL A 102 1.83 -6.55 -0.62
CA VAL A 102 2.35 -5.65 -1.65
C VAL A 102 3.87 -5.47 -1.56
N LEU A 103 4.42 -5.48 -0.35
CA LEU A 103 5.86 -5.34 -0.13
C LEU A 103 6.61 -6.62 -0.40
N GLU A 104 5.96 -7.75 -0.17
CA GLU A 104 6.46 -9.04 -0.59
C GLU A 104 6.63 -9.05 -2.12
N PHE A 105 5.64 -8.55 -2.87
CA PHE A 105 5.79 -8.37 -4.31
C PHE A 105 6.91 -7.39 -4.67
N CYS A 106 7.02 -6.25 -3.99
CA CYS A 106 8.14 -5.32 -4.20
C CYS A 106 9.49 -6.02 -4.00
N ARG A 107 9.64 -6.78 -2.90
CA ARG A 107 10.85 -7.55 -2.57
C ARG A 107 11.17 -8.58 -3.65
N LEU A 108 10.18 -9.39 -4.04
CA LEU A 108 10.34 -10.44 -5.04
C LEU A 108 10.65 -9.88 -6.43
N ALA A 109 10.15 -8.68 -6.75
CA ALA A 109 10.43 -7.98 -8.00
C ALA A 109 11.70 -7.11 -7.96
N ASN A 110 12.45 -7.11 -6.84
CA ASN A 110 13.61 -6.24 -6.61
C ASN A 110 13.32 -4.74 -6.82
N LEU A 111 12.13 -4.31 -6.39
CA LEU A 111 11.67 -2.92 -6.40
C LEU A 111 11.85 -2.27 -5.02
N PRO A 112 11.81 -0.92 -4.93
CA PRO A 112 11.76 -0.24 -3.64
C PRO A 112 10.62 -0.78 -2.75
N MET A 113 10.86 -0.84 -1.43
CA MET A 113 9.93 -1.37 -0.43
C MET A 113 8.76 -0.40 -0.13
N VAL A 114 8.09 0.04 -1.18
CA VAL A 114 6.92 0.92 -1.17
C VAL A 114 5.95 0.43 -2.23
N GLY A 115 4.72 0.13 -1.81
CA GLY A 115 3.62 -0.30 -2.67
C GLY A 115 2.41 0.61 -2.52
N VAL A 116 1.53 0.62 -3.51
CA VAL A 116 0.26 1.36 -3.47
C VAL A 116 -0.87 0.34 -3.53
N ILE A 117 -1.79 0.38 -2.56
CA ILE A 117 -2.96 -0.51 -2.53
C ILE A 117 -4.24 0.31 -2.29
N SER A 118 -5.36 -0.24 -2.72
CA SER A 118 -6.70 0.23 -2.36
C SER A 118 -7.67 -0.91 -2.64
N GLU A 119 -8.74 -0.96 -1.85
CA GLU A 119 -9.73 -2.01 -1.92
C GLU A 119 -10.61 -1.87 -3.17
N LEU A 120 -10.98 -3.01 -3.75
CA LEU A 120 -11.96 -3.06 -4.84
C LEU A 120 -13.38 -3.03 -4.25
N VAL A 121 -14.05 -1.89 -4.42
CA VAL A 121 -15.43 -1.67 -3.97
C VAL A 121 -16.42 -2.00 -5.08
N ASP A 122 -17.56 -2.59 -4.70
CA ASP A 122 -18.72 -2.64 -5.58
C ASP A 122 -19.47 -1.33 -5.43
N GLY A 123 -19.45 -0.51 -6.49
CA GLY A 123 -20.17 0.76 -6.50
C GLY A 123 -21.69 0.59 -6.47
N GLY A 124 -22.21 -0.62 -6.66
CA GLY A 124 -23.64 -0.86 -6.80
C GLY A 124 -24.20 -0.26 -8.09
N VAL A 125 -25.52 -0.28 -8.19
CA VAL A 125 -26.25 0.16 -9.39
C VAL A 125 -26.56 1.65 -9.31
N GLU A 126 -26.27 2.38 -10.38
CA GLU A 126 -26.62 3.80 -10.49
C GLU A 126 -28.14 4.00 -10.50
N VAL A 127 -28.61 5.06 -9.83
CA VAL A 127 -30.02 5.45 -9.86
C VAL A 127 -30.16 6.73 -10.67
N GLU A 128 -30.82 6.64 -11.82
CA GLU A 128 -30.97 7.75 -12.75
C GLU A 128 -31.58 8.99 -12.07
N GLY A 129 -30.93 10.14 -12.28
CA GLY A 129 -31.36 11.42 -11.72
C GLY A 129 -31.18 11.57 -10.21
N LYS A 130 -30.53 10.62 -9.52
CA LYS A 130 -30.31 10.66 -8.08
C LYS A 130 -28.84 10.51 -7.71
N ALA A 131 -28.41 11.24 -6.70
CA ALA A 131 -27.08 11.12 -6.10
C ALA A 131 -26.99 9.92 -5.13
N GLU A 132 -27.47 8.74 -5.56
CA GLU A 132 -27.45 7.50 -4.77
C GLU A 132 -27.09 6.30 -5.65
N ARG A 133 -26.48 5.27 -5.04
CA ARG A 133 -26.26 3.97 -5.67
C ARG A 133 -26.95 2.89 -4.85
N LYS A 134 -27.63 1.95 -5.53
CA LYS A 134 -28.31 0.83 -4.90
C LYS A 134 -27.35 -0.33 -4.69
N GLU A 135 -27.46 -0.98 -3.54
CA GLU A 135 -26.72 -2.21 -3.23
C GLU A 135 -25.18 -2.08 -3.34
N PRO A 136 -24.55 -1.03 -2.77
CA PRO A 136 -23.09 -0.94 -2.74
C PRO A 136 -22.51 -2.05 -1.85
N GLY A 137 -21.27 -2.44 -2.13
CA GLY A 137 -20.59 -3.51 -1.41
C GLY A 137 -19.10 -3.56 -1.67
N MET A 138 -18.52 -4.75 -1.50
CA MET A 138 -17.12 -5.05 -1.80
C MET A 138 -17.09 -6.16 -2.84
N LEU A 139 -16.22 -6.07 -3.85
CA LEU A 139 -16.02 -7.19 -4.76
C LEU A 139 -15.47 -8.39 -3.97
N ARG A 140 -15.97 -9.60 -4.23
CA ARG A 140 -15.53 -10.83 -3.57
C ARG A 140 -15.12 -11.90 -4.59
N GLY A 141 -14.13 -12.72 -4.23
CA GLY A 141 -13.80 -13.97 -4.92
C GLY A 141 -13.77 -13.86 -6.45
N GLU A 142 -14.71 -14.54 -7.12
CA GLU A 142 -14.82 -14.54 -8.58
C GLU A 142 -15.04 -13.16 -9.21
N GLU A 143 -15.67 -12.22 -8.52
CA GLU A 143 -15.88 -10.86 -9.01
C GLU A 143 -14.55 -10.12 -9.15
N CYS A 144 -13.64 -10.30 -8.19
CA CYS A 144 -12.28 -9.79 -8.28
C CYS A 144 -11.54 -10.40 -9.47
N LEU A 145 -11.71 -11.70 -9.72
CA LEU A 145 -11.10 -12.39 -10.86
C LEU A 145 -11.65 -11.87 -12.20
N LYS A 146 -12.97 -11.64 -12.28
CA LYS A 146 -13.63 -11.03 -13.45
C LYS A 146 -13.14 -9.61 -13.67
N PHE A 147 -13.01 -8.81 -12.60
CA PHE A 147 -12.44 -7.47 -12.67
C PHE A 147 -11.00 -7.49 -13.21
N GLY A 148 -10.15 -8.37 -12.67
CA GLY A 148 -8.78 -8.54 -13.14
C GLY A 148 -8.72 -8.90 -14.62
N LYS A 149 -9.51 -9.90 -15.04
CA LYS A 149 -9.61 -10.30 -16.45
C LYS A 149 -10.07 -9.16 -17.37
N LYS A 150 -11.08 -8.38 -16.94
CA LYS A 150 -11.60 -7.24 -17.70
C LYS A 150 -10.52 -6.19 -17.98
N TRP A 151 -9.61 -5.97 -17.04
CA TRP A 151 -8.54 -4.97 -17.14
C TRP A 151 -7.16 -5.54 -17.50
N GLY A 152 -7.07 -6.84 -17.81
CA GLY A 152 -5.81 -7.50 -18.13
C GLY A 152 -4.81 -7.58 -16.96
N LEU A 153 -5.31 -7.61 -15.73
CA LEU A 153 -4.52 -7.66 -14.50
C LEU A 153 -4.38 -9.10 -14.00
N MET A 154 -3.22 -9.41 -13.43
CA MET A 154 -2.98 -10.67 -12.73
C MET A 154 -3.72 -10.66 -11.38
N CYS A 155 -4.30 -11.80 -11.01
CA CYS A 155 -4.93 -12.00 -9.71
C CYS A 155 -4.31 -13.20 -9.00
N CYS A 156 -4.16 -13.09 -7.69
CA CYS A 156 -3.68 -14.16 -6.82
C CYS A 156 -4.29 -14.02 -5.43
N SER A 157 -4.14 -15.05 -4.60
CA SER A 157 -4.46 -14.97 -3.18
C SER A 157 -3.20 -14.71 -2.34
N ILE A 158 -3.36 -14.08 -1.18
CA ILE A 158 -2.26 -13.94 -0.20
C ILE A 158 -1.78 -15.31 0.28
N GLU A 159 -2.69 -16.29 0.33
CA GLU A 159 -2.36 -17.67 0.67
C GLU A 159 -1.40 -18.30 -0.34
N ASP A 160 -1.67 -18.16 -1.64
CA ASP A 160 -0.78 -18.67 -2.69
C ASP A 160 0.58 -17.98 -2.66
N LEU A 161 0.62 -16.68 -2.39
CA LEU A 161 1.88 -15.94 -2.21
C LEU A 161 2.69 -16.51 -1.04
N VAL A 162 2.06 -16.76 0.11
CA VAL A 162 2.73 -17.36 1.27
C VAL A 162 3.23 -18.76 0.96
N ASN A 163 2.40 -19.61 0.36
CA ASN A 163 2.77 -20.97 -0.04
C ASN A 163 3.96 -20.96 -1.02
N TRP A 164 3.97 -20.02 -1.97
CA TRP A 164 5.10 -19.85 -2.89
C TRP A 164 6.37 -19.46 -2.13
N ILE A 165 6.31 -18.54 -1.17
CA ILE A 165 7.48 -18.13 -0.38
C ILE A 165 8.01 -19.28 0.47
N GLU A 166 7.14 -19.97 1.20
CA GLU A 166 7.53 -21.11 2.04
C GLU A 166 8.20 -22.23 1.22
N LYS A 167 7.70 -22.48 0.00
CA LYS A 167 8.30 -23.46 -0.92
C LYS A 167 9.69 -23.05 -1.42
N ASN A 168 9.94 -21.76 -1.64
CA ASN A 168 11.19 -21.28 -2.24
C ASN A 168 12.24 -20.84 -1.21
N GLU A 169 11.81 -20.36 -0.04
CA GLU A 169 12.66 -19.76 0.99
C GLU A 169 12.66 -20.56 2.32
N GLY A 170 11.77 -21.54 2.48
CA GLY A 170 11.63 -22.33 3.70
C GLY A 170 10.85 -21.63 4.82
N ASP A 171 10.65 -22.36 5.91
CA ASP A 171 9.95 -21.87 7.11
C ASP A 171 10.78 -20.83 7.87
N LEU A 172 10.09 -19.81 8.38
CA LEU A 172 10.68 -18.71 9.15
C LEU A 172 11.41 -19.17 10.43
N GLU A 173 11.08 -20.35 10.96
CA GLU A 173 11.69 -20.88 12.18
C GLU A 173 13.02 -21.64 11.94
N LYS A 174 13.48 -21.76 10.68
CA LYS A 174 14.71 -22.50 10.34
C LYS A 174 15.89 -21.63 9.87
N THR A 175 15.82 -20.32 10.05
CA THR A 175 16.87 -19.34 9.70
C THR A 175 17.10 -18.34 10.81
#